data_AF-A0A660UUK2-F1
#
_entry.id   AF-A0A660UUK2-F1
#
_cell.length_a   1.000
_cell.length_b   1.000
_cell.length_c   1.000
_cell.angle_alpha   90.00
_cell.angle_beta   90.00
_cell.angle_gamma   90.00
#
_symmetry.space_group_name_H-M   'P 1'
#
loop_
_entity.id
_entity.type
_entity.pdbx_description
1 polymer ?
#
loop_
_entity_poly.entity_id
_entity_poly.type
_entity_poly.pdbx_seq_one_letter_code
_entity_poly.pdbx_strand_id
1 'polypeptide(L)'
;MNENYPTGPIVDETDCLGAAGAFKSFKNLAFLISLVCLILLQAAFWMNYLDLIDTSDCSCPEPTGVPTEVAAEASAVEQAGALAMEAAAAASESSASGNQAGIFGFSAIGLSAAGPTCRQMFCIIAICNCVLFVAVVLFSLTLLMSLKISIVGRLGGINHIARAFLLSLFLLVLIVPWQVCLPGTVVGAIYTADELLCADPVPCDGPFADCIFYFGRFTGLWAVVTILLIAAQVRSVRWSKAVIRKLQILK
;
A
#
# COMPACT_ATOMS: atom_id res chain seq x y z
N MET A 1 -59.07 -2.37 -21.61
CA MET A 1 -58.30 -1.26 -21.01
C MET A 1 -57.03 -1.88 -20.46
N ASN A 2 -55.94 -1.79 -21.22
CA ASN A 2 -54.67 -2.40 -20.85
C ASN A 2 -53.83 -1.34 -20.13
N GLU A 3 -53.69 -1.51 -18.82
CA GLU A 3 -52.72 -0.79 -18.02
C GLU A 3 -51.32 -1.36 -18.28
N ASN A 4 -50.70 -0.92 -19.39
CA ASN A 4 -49.25 -1.04 -19.57
C ASN A 4 -48.61 0.22 -18.99
N TYR A 5 -48.61 0.35 -17.67
CA TYR A 5 -47.63 1.22 -17.02
C TYR A 5 -46.28 0.49 -17.08
N PRO A 6 -45.23 1.10 -17.65
CA PRO A 6 -43.90 0.50 -17.62
C PRO A 6 -43.42 0.54 -16.16
N THR A 7 -43.60 -0.55 -15.44
CA THR A 7 -43.09 -0.77 -14.09
C THR A 7 -41.59 -1.11 -14.07
N GLY A 8 -40.99 -1.36 -15.25
CA GLY A 8 -39.57 -1.71 -15.41
C GLY A 8 -38.54 -0.67 -14.92
N PRO A 9 -38.62 0.63 -15.28
CA PRO A 9 -37.52 1.57 -15.02
C PRO A 9 -37.33 1.92 -13.53
N ILE A 10 -38.38 1.83 -12.71
CA ILE A 10 -38.31 2.18 -11.27
C ILE A 10 -37.68 1.05 -10.45
N VAL A 11 -37.94 -0.20 -10.84
CA VAL A 11 -37.38 -1.38 -10.15
C VAL A 11 -35.87 -1.47 -10.39
N ASP A 12 -35.43 -1.28 -11.64
CA ASP A 12 -34.00 -1.32 -12.01
C ASP A 12 -33.16 -0.25 -11.27
N GLU A 13 -33.73 0.95 -11.06
CA GLU A 13 -33.05 2.00 -10.29
C GLU A 13 -32.92 1.65 -8.81
N THR A 14 -33.93 1.01 -8.23
CA THR A 14 -33.93 0.63 -6.80
C THR A 14 -32.86 -0.43 -6.49
N ASP A 15 -32.70 -1.43 -7.37
CA ASP A 15 -31.69 -2.48 -7.21
C ASP A 15 -30.26 -1.94 -7.39
N CYS A 16 -30.05 -1.04 -8.36
CA CYS A 16 -28.77 -0.35 -8.55
C CYS A 16 -28.34 0.45 -7.32
N LEU A 17 -29.29 0.99 -6.55
CA LEU A 17 -29.03 1.76 -5.34
C LEU A 17 -28.71 0.90 -4.13
N GLY A 18 -29.41 -0.22 -3.98
CA GLY A 18 -29.07 -1.23 -2.98
C GLY A 18 -27.62 -1.70 -3.16
N ALA A 19 -27.25 -2.00 -4.41
CA ALA A 19 -25.88 -2.35 -4.75
C ALA A 19 -24.88 -1.21 -4.45
N ALA A 20 -25.19 0.03 -4.84
CA ALA A 20 -24.34 1.19 -4.55
C ALA A 20 -24.10 1.42 -3.05
N GLY A 21 -25.09 1.13 -2.21
CA GLY A 21 -24.98 1.15 -0.75
C GLY A 21 -23.96 0.13 -0.22
N ALA A 22 -24.00 -1.11 -0.71
CA ALA A 22 -23.06 -2.15 -0.32
C ALA A 22 -21.61 -1.78 -0.70
N PHE A 23 -21.40 -1.30 -1.94
CA PHE A 23 -20.08 -0.85 -2.40
C PHE A 23 -19.53 0.34 -1.62
N LYS A 24 -20.40 1.18 -1.04
CA LYS A 24 -19.97 2.30 -0.18
C LYS A 24 -19.33 1.84 1.12
N SER A 25 -19.85 0.78 1.74
CA SER A 25 -19.25 0.24 2.96
C SER A 25 -17.90 -0.40 2.62
N PHE A 26 -17.88 -1.25 1.60
CA PHE A 26 -16.70 -2.00 1.20
C PHE A 26 -15.52 -1.09 0.78
N LYS A 27 -15.77 -0.03 -0.01
CA LYS A 27 -14.71 0.93 -0.39
C LYS A 27 -14.14 1.68 0.81
N ASN A 28 -14.96 1.99 1.83
CA ASN A 28 -14.51 2.71 3.01
C ASN A 28 -13.62 1.81 3.89
N LEU A 29 -13.98 0.52 3.98
CA LEU A 29 -13.16 -0.49 4.65
C LEU A 29 -11.81 -0.66 3.94
N ALA A 30 -11.82 -0.87 2.62
CA ALA A 30 -10.59 -1.00 1.83
C ALA A 30 -9.69 0.24 1.92
N PHE A 31 -10.28 1.44 1.90
CA PHE A 31 -9.57 2.70 2.13
C PHE A 31 -8.93 2.75 3.53
N LEU A 32 -9.68 2.39 4.58
CA LEU A 32 -9.18 2.42 5.96
C LEU A 32 -8.02 1.43 6.15
N ILE A 33 -8.16 0.21 5.66
CA ILE A 33 -7.11 -0.81 5.70
C ILE A 33 -5.85 -0.30 5.00
N SER A 34 -5.99 0.23 3.78
CA SER A 34 -4.87 0.79 3.01
C SER A 34 -4.19 1.93 3.76
N LEU A 35 -4.97 2.84 4.36
CA LEU A 35 -4.45 3.98 5.11
C LEU A 35 -3.67 3.51 6.35
N VAL A 36 -4.19 2.54 7.10
CA VAL A 36 -3.50 1.97 8.27
C VAL A 36 -2.19 1.30 7.84
N CYS A 37 -2.18 0.49 6.78
CA CYS A 37 -0.95 -0.12 6.28
C CYS A 37 0.09 0.93 5.87
N LEU A 38 -0.32 2.00 5.17
CA LEU A 38 0.58 3.10 4.81
C LEU A 38 1.17 3.79 6.04
N ILE A 39 0.38 4.02 7.08
CA ILE A 39 0.85 4.62 8.33
C ILE A 39 1.84 3.69 9.05
N LEU A 40 1.54 2.39 9.11
CA LEU A 40 2.41 1.40 9.75
C LEU A 40 3.76 1.28 9.03
N LEU A 41 3.75 1.29 7.70
CA LEU A 41 4.97 1.32 6.89
C LEU A 41 5.77 2.60 7.20
N GLN A 42 5.14 3.78 7.13
CA GLN A 42 5.84 5.02 7.44
C GLN A 42 6.41 5.04 8.87
N ALA A 43 5.69 4.49 9.84
CA ALA A 43 6.19 4.33 11.20
C ALA A 43 7.40 3.39 11.27
N ALA A 44 7.39 2.27 10.54
CA ALA A 44 8.53 1.36 10.44
C ALA A 44 9.77 2.04 9.86
N PHE A 45 9.60 2.87 8.83
CA PHE A 45 10.69 3.69 8.28
C PHE A 45 11.30 4.61 9.35
N TRP A 46 10.46 5.36 10.08
CA TRP A 46 10.96 6.27 11.12
C TRP A 46 11.58 5.53 12.30
N MET A 47 11.06 4.36 12.69
CA MET A 47 11.67 3.53 13.74
C MET A 47 13.07 3.04 13.33
N ASN A 48 13.24 2.63 12.08
CA ASN A 48 14.54 2.25 11.54
C ASN A 48 15.51 3.44 11.48
N TYR A 49 15.05 4.59 10.99
CA TYR A 49 15.86 5.80 10.88
C TYR A 49 16.33 6.35 12.25
N LEU A 50 15.52 6.18 13.30
CA LEU A 50 15.86 6.60 14.67
C LEU A 50 16.69 5.55 15.44
N ASP A 51 17.10 4.46 14.79
CA ASP A 51 17.86 3.36 15.39
C ASP A 51 17.16 2.76 16.63
N LEU A 52 15.81 2.71 16.58
CA LEU A 52 14.97 2.15 17.65
C LEU A 52 14.79 0.63 17.52
N ILE A 53 15.33 0.03 16.46
CA ILE A 53 15.20 -1.39 16.13
C ILE A 53 16.51 -2.08 16.48
N ASP A 54 16.42 -3.23 17.14
CA ASP A 54 17.60 -4.05 17.38
C ASP A 54 17.95 -4.84 16.11
N THR A 55 18.92 -4.32 15.36
CA THR A 55 19.40 -4.88 14.09
C THR A 55 20.41 -6.02 14.31
N SER A 56 20.80 -6.32 15.56
CA SER A 56 21.81 -7.36 15.86
C SER A 56 21.43 -8.77 15.39
N ASP A 57 20.13 -9.04 15.23
CA ASP A 57 19.58 -10.31 14.76
C ASP A 57 19.23 -10.33 13.24
N CYS A 58 19.53 -9.26 12.48
CA CYS A 58 19.19 -9.23 11.06
C CYS A 58 20.12 -10.11 10.22
N SER A 59 19.57 -11.16 9.61
CA SER A 59 20.26 -11.90 8.54
C SER A 59 20.10 -11.14 7.22
N CYS A 60 20.90 -10.09 7.05
CA CYS A 60 20.94 -9.36 5.79
C CYS A 60 21.66 -10.20 4.72
N PRO A 61 21.05 -10.44 3.55
CA PRO A 61 21.78 -11.08 2.47
C PRO A 61 22.98 -10.19 2.10
N GLU A 62 24.19 -10.74 2.19
CA GLU A 62 25.38 -10.01 1.74
C GLU A 62 25.16 -9.57 0.28
N PRO A 63 25.55 -8.34 -0.09
CA PRO A 63 25.52 -7.92 -1.48
C PRO A 63 26.53 -8.78 -2.25
N THR A 64 26.04 -9.86 -2.85
CA THR A 64 26.80 -10.64 -3.81
C THR A 64 27.16 -9.73 -4.96
N GLY A 65 28.44 -9.34 -4.99
CA GLY A 65 28.97 -8.47 -6.02
C GLY A 65 28.72 -9.03 -7.42
N VAL A 66 28.13 -8.19 -8.27
CA VAL A 66 28.10 -8.24 -9.74
C VAL A 66 27.25 -9.37 -10.39
N PRO A 67 26.32 -9.01 -11.31
CA PRO A 67 25.49 -9.97 -12.03
C PRO A 67 26.28 -10.62 -13.17
N THR A 68 26.38 -11.95 -13.16
CA THR A 68 26.71 -12.72 -14.38
C THR A 68 25.75 -13.90 -14.47
N GLU A 69 24.95 -13.87 -15.56
CA GLU A 69 24.23 -15.00 -16.16
C GLU A 69 23.48 -15.97 -15.24
N VAL A 70 22.16 -15.86 -15.18
CA VAL A 70 21.28 -16.93 -15.71
C VAL A 70 20.03 -16.29 -16.32
N ALA A 71 20.10 -15.97 -17.60
CA ALA A 71 18.91 -15.84 -18.44
C ALA A 71 18.44 -17.25 -18.79
N ALA A 72 17.65 -17.88 -17.92
CA ALA A 72 16.80 -19.02 -18.25
C ALA A 72 15.98 -19.39 -17.01
N GLU A 73 14.76 -18.87 -16.91
CA GLU A 73 13.56 -19.58 -16.43
C GLU A 73 12.37 -18.62 -16.37
N ALA A 74 12.02 -18.09 -17.55
CA ALA A 74 10.70 -17.54 -17.79
C ALA A 74 9.73 -18.70 -18.06
N SER A 75 9.30 -19.43 -17.02
CA SER A 75 8.07 -20.23 -17.02
C SER A 75 7.71 -20.76 -15.63
N ALA A 76 7.30 -19.90 -14.71
CA ALA A 76 6.58 -20.33 -13.50
C ALA A 76 5.75 -19.18 -12.89
N VAL A 77 4.82 -18.63 -13.65
CA VAL A 77 3.66 -17.93 -13.07
C VAL A 77 2.55 -18.97 -12.94
N GLU A 78 2.58 -19.75 -11.85
CA GLU A 78 1.38 -20.27 -11.19
C GLU A 78 1.80 -21.11 -9.98
N GLN A 79 1.10 -20.94 -8.86
CA GLN A 79 1.19 -21.71 -7.61
C GLN A 79 2.39 -21.42 -6.68
N ALA A 80 2.16 -20.52 -5.72
CA ALA A 80 2.65 -20.69 -4.34
C ALA A 80 1.83 -19.84 -3.36
N GLY A 81 0.50 -19.94 -3.47
CA GLY A 81 -0.31 -19.92 -2.27
C GLY A 81 -0.22 -21.30 -1.63
N ALA A 82 0.03 -21.31 -0.32
CA ALA A 82 -0.13 -22.45 0.60
C ALA A 82 1.08 -23.41 0.78
N LEU A 83 1.59 -23.38 2.03
CA LEU A 83 2.19 -24.49 2.81
C LEU A 83 3.59 -24.96 2.36
N ALA A 84 4.50 -25.44 3.19
CA ALA A 84 4.72 -25.47 4.64
C ALA A 84 6.09 -26.13 4.82
N MET A 85 6.77 -25.79 5.93
CA MET A 85 7.75 -26.61 6.65
C MET A 85 9.13 -26.93 6.04
N GLU A 86 10.09 -26.88 6.97
CA GLU A 86 11.48 -27.39 6.92
C GLU A 86 12.44 -26.62 6.00
N ALA A 87 13.65 -26.24 6.40
CA ALA A 87 14.49 -26.70 7.49
C ALA A 87 15.61 -25.66 7.77
N ALA A 88 16.54 -26.06 8.64
CA ALA A 88 17.81 -25.44 9.03
C ALA A 88 17.69 -24.46 10.21
N ALA A 89 18.02 -24.78 11.46
CA ALA A 89 19.01 -25.70 12.05
C ALA A 89 20.48 -25.41 11.68
N ALA A 90 21.25 -25.20 12.76
CA ALA A 90 22.72 -25.04 12.92
C ALA A 90 23.27 -23.62 12.68
N ALA A 91 23.65 -22.88 13.73
CA ALA A 91 24.89 -22.95 14.55
C ALA A 91 25.90 -21.90 14.02
N SER A 92 26.06 -20.73 14.67
CA SER A 92 26.85 -20.39 15.87
C SER A 92 28.26 -19.82 15.56
N GLU A 93 28.65 -18.82 16.38
CA GLU A 93 29.97 -18.16 16.58
C GLU A 93 30.21 -16.85 15.78
N SER A 94 30.02 -15.68 16.41
CA SER A 94 30.93 -14.93 17.32
C SER A 94 32.02 -14.13 16.59
N SER A 95 31.95 -12.79 16.63
CA SER A 95 32.96 -11.92 17.30
C SER A 95 32.77 -10.41 17.02
N ALA A 96 32.52 -9.67 18.10
CA ALA A 96 33.21 -8.45 18.55
C ALA A 96 33.19 -7.10 17.77
N SER A 97 32.86 -6.06 18.56
CA SER A 97 33.43 -4.69 18.56
C SER A 97 32.94 -3.72 17.47
N GLY A 98 32.49 -2.50 17.74
CA GLY A 98 32.44 -1.73 18.98
C GLY A 98 32.07 -0.26 18.69
N ASN A 99 31.31 0.30 19.62
CA ASN A 99 31.33 1.67 20.14
C ASN A 99 31.23 2.93 19.25
N GLN A 100 30.25 3.74 19.69
CA GLN A 100 30.18 5.21 19.77
C GLN A 100 29.76 5.97 18.50
N ALA A 101 29.02 7.07 18.55
CA ALA A 101 28.13 7.72 19.53
C ALA A 101 27.65 8.97 18.77
N GLY A 102 26.34 9.23 18.68
CA GLY A 102 25.81 10.35 17.90
C GLY A 102 24.49 10.85 18.46
N ILE A 103 24.58 11.86 19.33
CA ILE A 103 23.52 12.43 20.16
C ILE A 103 22.51 13.23 19.34
N PHE A 104 21.21 12.86 19.40
CA PHE A 104 20.09 13.81 19.31
C PHE A 104 18.98 13.40 20.31
N GLY A 105 18.80 14.25 21.32
CA GLY A 105 17.92 14.01 22.46
C GLY A 105 16.44 14.19 22.13
N PHE A 106 15.70 13.10 22.21
CA PHE A 106 14.26 13.08 22.50
C PHE A 106 14.08 12.36 23.84
N SER A 107 14.08 13.10 24.94
CA SER A 107 13.93 12.48 26.27
C SER A 107 12.49 12.00 26.50
N ALA A 108 12.38 10.66 26.55
CA ALA A 108 11.62 9.87 27.51
C ALA A 108 10.09 9.95 27.50
N ILE A 109 9.47 9.14 26.61
CA ILE A 109 8.39 8.25 27.07
C ILE A 109 9.10 6.99 27.56
N GLY A 110 9.14 6.79 28.87
CA GLY A 110 9.72 5.60 29.48
C GLY A 110 8.92 4.34 29.15
N LEU A 111 9.21 3.73 28.00
CA LEU A 111 8.94 2.32 27.76
C LEU A 111 10.29 1.61 27.78
N SER A 112 10.64 1.04 28.93
CA SER A 112 11.63 -0.04 28.99
C SER A 112 10.98 -1.26 28.37
N ALA A 113 10.90 -1.26 27.04
CA ALA A 113 10.49 -2.39 26.24
C ALA A 113 11.68 -2.71 25.36
N ALA A 114 12.18 -3.94 25.44
CA ALA A 114 13.08 -4.46 24.42
C ALA A 114 12.51 -4.07 23.05
N GLY A 115 13.32 -3.39 22.23
CA GLY A 115 12.88 -2.92 20.92
C GLY A 115 12.30 -4.09 20.10
N PRO A 116 11.42 -3.82 19.13
CA PRO A 116 10.91 -4.87 18.25
C PRO A 116 12.10 -5.57 17.57
N THR A 117 12.09 -6.91 17.56
CA THR A 117 13.17 -7.68 16.94
C THR A 117 13.14 -7.52 15.42
N CYS A 118 14.29 -7.61 14.76
CA CYS A 118 14.41 -7.52 13.31
C CYS A 118 13.43 -8.43 12.56
N ARG A 119 13.28 -9.68 13.03
CA ARG A 119 12.33 -10.66 12.46
C ARG A 119 10.88 -10.19 12.53
N GLN A 120 10.48 -9.56 13.64
CA GLN A 120 9.12 -9.02 13.76
C GLN A 120 8.90 -7.89 12.75
N MET A 121 9.88 -6.99 12.59
CA MET A 121 9.78 -5.90 11.63
C MET A 121 9.68 -6.41 10.18
N PHE A 122 10.50 -7.40 9.83
CA PHE A 122 10.44 -8.06 8.53
C PHE A 122 9.04 -8.62 8.24
N CYS A 123 8.48 -9.38 9.19
CA CYS A 123 7.13 -9.93 9.07
C CYS A 123 6.06 -8.84 8.96
N ILE A 124 6.15 -7.78 9.77
CA ILE A 124 5.19 -6.67 9.75
C ILE A 124 5.20 -5.97 8.39
N ILE A 125 6.38 -5.65 7.86
CA ILE A 125 6.51 -4.99 6.54
C ILE A 125 5.95 -5.90 5.45
N ALA A 126 6.32 -7.18 5.43
CA ALA A 126 5.83 -8.14 4.44
C ALA A 126 4.29 -8.28 4.46
N ILE A 127 3.70 -8.41 5.65
CA ILE A 127 2.25 -8.49 5.82
C ILE A 127 1.59 -7.18 5.40
N CYS A 128 2.12 -6.02 5.82
CA CYS A 128 1.57 -4.71 5.45
C CYS A 128 1.61 -4.51 3.94
N ASN A 129 2.69 -4.88 3.27
CA ASN A 129 2.84 -4.77 1.82
C ASN A 129 1.82 -5.66 1.09
N CYS A 130 1.65 -6.90 1.52
CA CYS A 130 0.68 -7.84 0.95
C CYS A 130 -0.76 -7.33 1.13
N VAL A 131 -1.12 -6.95 2.36
CA VAL A 131 -2.45 -6.43 2.69
C VAL A 131 -2.73 -5.12 1.95
N LEU A 132 -1.76 -4.21 1.87
CA LEU A 132 -1.88 -2.94 1.16
C LEU A 132 -2.14 -3.18 -0.34
N PHE A 133 -1.37 -4.05 -0.98
CA PHE A 133 -1.54 -4.37 -2.39
C PHE A 133 -2.93 -4.93 -2.67
N VAL A 134 -3.36 -5.94 -1.91
CA VAL A 134 -4.69 -6.55 -2.04
C VAL A 134 -5.79 -5.50 -1.79
N ALA A 135 -5.67 -4.69 -0.75
CA ALA A 135 -6.65 -3.67 -0.40
C ALA A 135 -6.80 -2.61 -1.51
N VAL A 136 -5.70 -2.20 -2.15
CA VAL A 136 -5.71 -1.20 -3.25
C VAL A 136 -6.31 -1.78 -4.53
N VAL A 137 -6.03 -3.05 -4.83
CA VAL A 137 -6.68 -3.77 -5.95
C VAL A 137 -8.19 -3.83 -5.71
N LEU A 138 -8.62 -4.28 -4.52
CA LEU A 138 -10.03 -4.34 -4.15
C LEU A 138 -10.70 -2.96 -4.18
N PHE A 139 -10.00 -1.92 -3.72
CA PHE A 139 -10.48 -0.53 -3.80
C PHE A 139 -10.70 -0.09 -5.25
N SER A 140 -9.76 -0.40 -6.15
CA SER A 140 -9.84 -0.06 -7.57
C SER A 140 -10.98 -0.80 -8.28
N LEU A 141 -11.12 -2.10 -8.03
CA LEU A 141 -12.24 -2.91 -8.55
C LEU A 141 -13.60 -2.39 -8.04
N THR A 142 -13.65 -1.95 -6.79
CA THR A 142 -14.86 -1.37 -6.21
C THR A 142 -15.26 -0.05 -6.87
N LEU A 143 -14.29 0.82 -7.17
CA LEU A 143 -14.55 2.05 -7.92
C LEU A 143 -14.96 1.78 -9.36
N LEU A 144 -14.39 0.73 -9.99
CA LEU A 144 -14.82 0.28 -11.32
C LEU A 144 -16.27 -0.21 -11.31
N MET A 145 -16.67 -1.03 -10.34
CA MET A 145 -18.07 -1.47 -10.21
C MET A 145 -19.01 -0.30 -9.94
N SER A 146 -18.61 0.63 -9.06
CA SER A 146 -19.37 1.86 -8.77
C SER A 146 -19.54 2.73 -10.03
N LEU A 147 -18.51 2.81 -10.88
CA LEU A 147 -18.58 3.49 -12.17
C LEU A 147 -19.55 2.79 -13.13
N LYS A 148 -19.49 1.46 -13.24
CA LYS A 148 -20.42 0.68 -14.09
C LYS A 148 -21.87 0.86 -13.65
N ILE A 149 -22.15 0.75 -12.34
CA ILE A 149 -23.49 0.97 -11.78
C ILE A 149 -23.98 2.39 -12.09
N SER A 150 -23.10 3.39 -12.02
CA SER A 150 -23.46 4.78 -12.34
C SER A 150 -23.82 4.99 -13.81
N ILE A 151 -23.14 4.29 -14.72
CA ILE A 151 -23.42 4.36 -16.15
C ILE A 151 -24.74 3.65 -16.47
N VAL A 152 -24.94 2.43 -15.95
CA VAL A 152 -26.14 1.63 -16.20
C VAL A 152 -27.38 2.27 -15.57
N GLY A 153 -27.30 2.64 -14.29
CA GLY A 153 -28.40 3.29 -13.57
C GLY A 153 -28.59 4.78 -13.90
N ARG A 154 -27.85 5.31 -14.88
CA ARG A 154 -27.86 6.73 -15.28
C ARG A 154 -27.75 7.69 -14.09
N LEU A 155 -27.02 7.27 -13.07
CA LEU A 155 -26.89 7.96 -11.80
C LEU A 155 -26.03 9.21 -12.01
N GLY A 156 -26.51 10.37 -11.55
CA GLY A 156 -25.76 11.62 -11.64
C GLY A 156 -24.39 11.54 -10.96
N GLY A 157 -23.45 12.40 -11.38
CA GLY A 157 -22.13 12.48 -10.75
C GLY A 157 -21.05 11.60 -11.37
N ILE A 158 -21.28 11.09 -12.59
CA ILE A 158 -20.32 10.27 -13.37
C ILE A 158 -18.92 10.91 -13.43
N ASN A 159 -18.82 12.22 -13.59
CA ASN A 159 -17.52 12.92 -13.62
C ASN A 159 -16.71 12.73 -12.31
N HIS A 160 -17.37 12.71 -11.15
CA HIS A 160 -16.68 12.53 -9.87
C HIS A 160 -16.17 11.10 -9.69
N ILE A 161 -16.98 10.10 -10.05
CA ILE A 161 -16.59 8.69 -9.93
C ILE A 161 -15.57 8.28 -10.99
N ALA A 162 -15.67 8.78 -12.22
CA ALA A 162 -14.68 8.53 -13.28
C ALA A 162 -13.31 9.09 -12.90
N ARG A 163 -13.23 10.32 -12.37
CA ARG A 163 -11.97 10.89 -11.87
C ARG A 163 -11.44 10.13 -10.66
N ALA A 164 -12.30 9.67 -9.75
CA ALA A 164 -11.88 8.86 -8.61
C ALA A 164 -11.26 7.53 -9.07
N PHE A 165 -11.88 6.88 -10.07
CA PHE A 165 -11.38 5.66 -10.68
C PHE A 165 -10.03 5.85 -11.37
N LEU A 166 -9.86 6.92 -12.17
CA LEU A 166 -8.57 7.23 -12.80
C LEU A 166 -7.47 7.44 -11.74
N LEU A 167 -7.77 8.17 -10.66
CA LEU A 167 -6.82 8.35 -9.56
C LEU A 167 -6.48 7.02 -8.86
N SER A 168 -7.44 6.10 -8.70
CA SER A 168 -7.16 4.77 -8.15
C SER A 168 -6.29 3.90 -9.07
N LEU A 169 -6.37 4.09 -10.39
CA LEU A 169 -5.45 3.43 -11.32
C LEU A 169 -4.02 3.95 -11.18
N PHE A 170 -3.84 5.27 -11.09
CA PHE A 170 -2.52 5.85 -10.80
C PHE A 170 -1.98 5.38 -9.45
N LEU A 171 -2.83 5.31 -8.43
CA LEU A 171 -2.48 4.75 -7.12
C LEU A 171 -2.00 3.30 -7.24
N LEU A 172 -2.76 2.45 -7.95
CA LEU A 172 -2.41 1.04 -8.15
C LEU A 172 -1.05 0.91 -8.87
N VAL A 173 -0.84 1.69 -9.92
CA VAL A 173 0.44 1.75 -10.65
C VAL A 173 1.59 2.15 -9.72
N LEU A 174 1.44 3.20 -8.90
CA LEU A 174 2.52 3.65 -8.02
C LEU A 174 2.82 2.69 -6.86
N ILE A 175 1.84 1.90 -6.42
CA ILE A 175 2.00 0.93 -5.34
C ILE A 175 2.69 -0.36 -5.80
N VAL A 176 2.56 -0.74 -7.07
CA VAL A 176 3.24 -1.92 -7.62
C VAL A 176 4.75 -1.80 -7.40
N PRO A 177 5.41 -2.84 -6.85
CA PRO A 177 6.86 -2.84 -6.65
C PRO A 177 7.57 -3.08 -7.98
N TRP A 178 7.66 -2.03 -8.81
CA TRP A 178 8.30 -2.08 -10.13
C TRP A 178 9.75 -2.56 -10.08
N GLN A 179 10.43 -2.41 -8.94
CA GLN A 179 11.79 -2.86 -8.73
C GLN A 179 11.96 -4.37 -8.84
N VAL A 180 10.94 -5.14 -8.42
CA VAL A 180 10.92 -6.60 -8.53
C VAL A 180 10.55 -7.04 -9.95
N CYS A 181 9.65 -6.29 -10.61
CA CYS A 181 9.20 -6.62 -11.96
C CYS A 181 10.21 -6.21 -13.05
N LEU A 182 10.93 -5.11 -12.84
CA LEU A 182 11.80 -4.45 -13.82
C LEU A 182 13.06 -3.95 -13.09
N PRO A 183 14.07 -4.83 -12.89
CA PRO A 183 15.32 -4.45 -12.24
C PRO A 183 15.99 -3.30 -13.02
N GLY A 184 16.32 -2.21 -12.31
CA GLY A 184 16.95 -1.02 -12.91
C GLY A 184 16.00 0.11 -13.32
N THR A 185 14.71 0.05 -13.00
CA THR A 185 13.73 1.11 -13.33
C THR A 185 13.09 1.77 -12.10
N VAL A 186 12.15 2.68 -12.36
CA VAL A 186 11.47 3.55 -11.37
C VAL A 186 11.00 2.76 -10.15
N VAL A 187 11.32 3.28 -8.97
CA VAL A 187 10.95 2.65 -7.71
C VAL A 187 9.46 2.85 -7.41
N GLY A 188 8.77 1.77 -7.05
CA GLY A 188 7.41 1.83 -6.49
C GLY A 188 7.39 2.41 -5.07
N ALA A 189 6.18 2.74 -4.59
CA ALA A 189 5.99 3.28 -3.24
C ALA A 189 6.09 2.22 -2.13
N ILE A 190 5.85 0.95 -2.47
CA ILE A 190 6.15 -0.17 -1.58
C ILE A 190 7.66 -0.41 -1.61
N TYR A 191 8.28 -0.47 -0.44
CA TYR A 191 9.67 -0.88 -0.27
C TYR A 191 9.75 -2.27 0.33
N THR A 192 10.84 -2.96 0.03
CA THR A 192 11.11 -4.31 0.53
C THR A 192 11.69 -4.22 1.94
N ALA A 193 11.46 -5.24 2.78
CA ALA A 193 12.02 -5.27 4.13
C ALA A 193 13.56 -5.25 4.10
N ASP A 194 14.17 -5.92 3.13
CA ASP A 194 15.62 -5.92 2.93
C ASP A 194 16.16 -4.51 2.62
N GLU A 195 15.46 -3.75 1.78
CA GLU A 195 15.89 -2.40 1.41
C GLU A 195 15.77 -1.39 2.56
N LEU A 196 14.97 -1.68 3.58
CA LEU A 196 14.84 -0.80 4.74
C LEU A 196 15.77 -1.21 5.88
N LEU A 197 15.83 -2.51 6.19
CA LEU A 197 16.54 -3.03 7.36
C LEU A 197 18.02 -3.32 7.09
N CYS A 198 18.38 -3.58 5.83
CA CYS A 198 19.75 -3.94 5.45
C CYS A 198 20.46 -2.85 4.66
N ALA A 199 19.77 -1.78 4.29
CA ALA A 199 20.41 -0.62 3.70
C ALA A 199 20.92 0.30 4.80
N ASP A 200 22.21 0.64 4.75
CA ASP A 200 22.77 1.66 5.63
C ASP A 200 22.04 2.99 5.38
N PRO A 201 21.55 3.67 6.44
CA PRO A 201 20.93 4.97 6.29
C PRO A 201 21.96 5.93 5.70
N VAL A 202 21.63 6.55 4.56
CA VAL A 202 22.54 7.49 3.89
C VAL A 202 22.64 8.77 4.74
N PRO A 203 23.79 9.07 5.36
CA PRO A 203 23.95 10.33 6.09
C PRO A 203 23.92 11.49 5.09
N CYS A 204 23.17 12.54 5.42
CA CYS A 204 23.04 13.73 4.55
C CYS A 204 24.28 14.64 4.57
N ASP A 205 25.46 14.09 4.89
CA ASP A 205 26.75 14.77 4.88
C ASP A 205 27.39 14.76 3.47
N GLY A 206 26.88 13.93 2.57
CA GLY A 206 27.31 13.81 1.18
C GLY A 206 26.61 14.77 0.20
N PRO A 207 26.59 14.42 -1.10
CA PRO A 207 25.87 15.19 -2.11
C PRO A 207 24.39 15.31 -1.72
N PHE A 208 23.86 16.53 -1.70
CA PHE A 208 22.46 16.79 -1.36
C PHE A 208 21.46 15.97 -2.21
N ALA A 209 21.85 15.61 -3.43
CA ALA A 209 21.05 14.76 -4.32
C ALA A 209 20.75 13.37 -3.72
N ASP A 210 21.71 12.72 -3.07
CA ASP A 210 21.53 11.35 -2.56
C ASP A 210 20.54 11.33 -1.39
N CYS A 211 20.63 12.35 -0.53
CA CYS A 211 19.66 12.60 0.54
C CYS A 211 18.25 12.86 -0.03
N ILE A 212 18.11 13.68 -1.09
CA ILE A 212 16.81 13.89 -1.77
C ILE A 212 16.27 12.57 -2.34
N PHE A 213 17.08 11.78 -3.03
CA PHE A 213 16.61 10.54 -3.65
C PHE A 213 16.18 9.51 -2.60
N TYR A 214 16.92 9.39 -1.50
CA TYR A 214 16.58 8.53 -0.38
C TYR A 214 15.23 8.95 0.26
N PHE A 215 15.14 10.17 0.79
CA PHE A 215 13.90 10.64 1.44
C PHE A 215 12.74 10.78 0.46
N GLY A 216 13.01 11.22 -0.78
CA GLY A 216 12.01 11.35 -1.84
C GLY A 216 11.39 10.01 -2.21
N ARG A 217 12.18 8.93 -2.19
CA ARG A 217 11.67 7.57 -2.38
C ARG A 217 10.82 7.11 -1.20
N PHE A 218 11.37 7.10 0.02
CA PHE A 218 10.70 6.49 1.17
C PHE A 218 9.53 7.34 1.69
N THR A 219 9.70 8.65 1.77
CA THR A 219 8.69 9.56 2.32
C THR A 219 7.91 10.30 1.23
N GLY A 220 8.56 10.67 0.13
CA GLY A 220 7.94 11.42 -0.96
C GLY A 220 6.90 10.59 -1.74
N LEU A 221 7.28 9.39 -2.21
CA LEU A 221 6.33 8.50 -2.91
C LEU A 221 5.20 8.05 -1.99
N TRP A 222 5.50 7.75 -0.72
CA TRP A 222 4.49 7.49 0.29
C TRP A 222 3.48 8.64 0.42
N ALA A 223 3.96 9.89 0.50
CA ALA A 223 3.11 11.06 0.60
C ALA A 223 2.23 11.23 -0.64
N VAL A 224 2.81 11.05 -1.84
CA VAL A 224 2.07 11.10 -3.12
C VAL A 224 0.97 10.05 -3.15
N VAL A 225 1.28 8.80 -2.80
CA VAL A 225 0.32 7.69 -2.71
C VAL A 225 -0.79 7.97 -1.71
N THR A 226 -0.45 8.49 -0.54
CA THR A 226 -1.42 8.86 0.50
C THR A 226 -2.35 9.99 0.03
N ILE A 227 -1.80 11.02 -0.62
CA ILE A 227 -2.57 12.12 -1.20
C ILE A 227 -3.52 11.59 -2.28
N LEU A 228 -3.05 10.70 -3.17
CA LEU A 228 -3.88 10.10 -4.22
C LEU A 228 -5.02 9.25 -3.63
N LEU A 229 -4.73 8.44 -2.60
CA LEU A 229 -5.72 7.62 -1.90
C LEU A 229 -6.82 8.50 -1.27
N ILE A 230 -6.44 9.56 -0.55
CA ILE A 230 -7.38 10.54 0.04
C ILE A 230 -8.17 11.26 -1.07
N ALA A 231 -7.48 11.69 -2.12
CA ALA A 231 -8.07 12.38 -3.27
C ALA A 231 -9.11 11.52 -4.01
N ALA A 232 -8.85 10.22 -4.18
CA ALA A 232 -9.78 9.26 -4.75
C ALA A 232 -10.99 9.07 -3.83
N GLN A 233 -10.76 8.91 -2.53
CA GLN A 233 -11.82 8.69 -1.54
C GLN A 233 -12.75 9.91 -1.38
N VAL A 234 -12.20 11.13 -1.30
CA VAL A 234 -13.01 12.38 -1.22
C VAL A 234 -13.93 12.49 -2.45
N ARG A 235 -13.42 12.18 -3.64
CA ARG A 235 -14.21 12.21 -4.88
C ARG A 235 -15.28 11.11 -4.90
N SER A 236 -14.94 9.91 -4.44
CA SER A 236 -15.91 8.82 -4.27
C SER A 236 -17.05 9.20 -3.31
N VAL A 237 -16.74 9.85 -2.18
CA VAL A 237 -17.76 10.35 -1.24
C VAL A 237 -18.63 11.44 -1.88
N ARG A 238 -18.04 12.34 -2.67
CA ARG A 238 -18.81 13.37 -3.41
C ARG A 238 -19.78 12.74 -4.41
N TRP A 239 -19.37 11.66 -5.09
CA TRP A 239 -20.26 10.87 -5.93
C TRP A 239 -21.43 10.28 -5.13
N SER A 240 -21.17 9.59 -4.01
CA SER A 240 -22.25 9.03 -3.18
C SER A 240 -23.24 10.09 -2.69
N LYS A 241 -22.74 11.29 -2.32
CA LYS A 241 -23.58 12.43 -1.95
C LYS A 241 -24.40 12.97 -3.12
N ALA A 242 -23.91 12.88 -4.36
CA ALA A 242 -24.65 13.30 -5.55
C ALA A 242 -25.77 12.29 -5.88
N VAL A 243 -25.49 11.00 -5.75
CA VAL A 243 -26.48 9.92 -5.95
C VAL A 243 -27.62 10.06 -4.93
N ILE A 244 -27.31 10.17 -3.63
CA ILE A 244 -28.34 10.28 -2.57
C ILE A 244 -29.23 11.53 -2.78
N ARG A 245 -28.65 12.67 -3.17
CA ARG A 245 -29.43 13.88 -3.43
C ARG A 245 -30.43 13.71 -4.58
N LYS A 246 -30.09 12.94 -5.61
CA LYS A 246 -31.03 12.63 -6.71
C LYS A 246 -32.20 11.78 -6.25
N LEU A 247 -31.99 10.88 -5.29
CA LEU A 247 -33.06 10.05 -4.72
C LEU A 247 -34.04 10.84 -3.87
N GLN A 248 -33.52 11.77 -3.06
CA GLN A 248 -34.38 12.63 -2.23
C GLN A 248 -35.28 13.53 -3.07
N ILE A 249 -34.94 13.79 -4.34
CA ILE A 249 -35.74 14.60 -5.26
C ILE A 249 -36.81 13.76 -5.97
N LEU A 250 -36.60 12.44 -6.12
CA LEU A 250 -37.53 11.52 -6.77
C LEU A 250 -38.58 10.92 -5.83
N LYS A 251 -38.46 11.17 -4.52
CA LYS A 251 -39.36 10.71 -3.47
C LYS A 251 -40.31 11.83 -3.05
#